data_AF-A0A1H5U833-F1
#
_entry.id   AF-A0A1H5U833-F1
#
_cell.length_a   1.000
_cell.length_b   1.000
_cell.length_c   1.000
_cell.angle_alpha   90.00
_cell.angle_beta   90.00
_cell.angle_gamma   90.00
#
_symmetry.space_group_name_H-M   'P 1'
#
loop_
_entity.id
_entity.type
_entity.pdbx_description
1 polymer ?
#
loop_
_entity_poly.entity_id
_entity_poly.type
_entity_poly.pdbx_seq_one_letter_code
_entity_poly.pdbx_strand_id
1 'polypeptide(L)'
;MKTVQKIAVSFGLIALLYSCQSTNQVLSKSDKRMEIMNEIANNESMSKEMMGILMNSKSGMMMMQEKEKEMMKDGHAKMMTMMKENPEMMKSMMSEMMKNNPEMMKENHAKMMAMMKENPEMMKGMKSEMMKGMKDDPEMMKNMMSTMMESSKGDDAMMSEMCKEMMGSEKMMKMMDKMKKEKMDMNKMKAMDKKQENKEDHKAHH
;
A
#
# COMPACT_ATOMS: atom_id res chain seq x y z
N MET A 1 -14.91 -59.29 -72.78
CA MET A 1 -15.24 -59.08 -71.35
C MET A 1 -14.05 -58.69 -70.48
N LYS A 2 -12.84 -59.25 -70.65
CA LYS A 2 -11.67 -58.97 -69.78
C LYS A 2 -11.11 -57.54 -69.82
N THR A 3 -11.29 -56.82 -70.93
CA THR A 3 -10.74 -55.46 -71.12
C THR A 3 -11.61 -54.38 -70.46
N VAL A 4 -12.94 -54.54 -70.52
CA VAL A 4 -13.90 -53.59 -69.93
C VAL A 4 -13.86 -53.63 -68.40
N GLN A 5 -13.65 -54.82 -67.82
CA GLN A 5 -13.53 -55.00 -66.38
C GLN A 5 -12.28 -54.31 -65.80
N LYS A 6 -11.17 -54.26 -66.56
CA LYS A 6 -9.94 -53.55 -66.16
C LYS A 6 -10.12 -52.03 -66.18
N ILE A 7 -10.86 -51.51 -67.16
CA ILE A 7 -11.14 -50.06 -67.29
C ILE A 7 -12.06 -49.59 -66.15
N ALA A 8 -13.09 -50.36 -65.81
CA ALA A 8 -14.00 -50.03 -64.71
C ALA A 8 -13.28 -49.99 -63.33
N VAL A 9 -12.35 -50.92 -63.09
CA VAL A 9 -11.55 -50.94 -61.84
C VAL A 9 -10.58 -49.75 -61.77
N SER A 10 -9.99 -49.31 -62.90
CA SER A 10 -9.12 -48.13 -62.91
C SER A 10 -9.87 -46.82 -62.66
N PHE A 11 -11.11 -46.67 -63.15
CA PHE A 11 -11.91 -45.47 -62.85
C PHE A 11 -12.43 -45.45 -61.40
N GLY A 12 -12.75 -46.62 -60.81
CA GLY A 12 -13.10 -46.73 -59.39
C GLY A 12 -11.96 -46.33 -58.45
N LEU A 13 -10.71 -46.66 -58.80
CA LEU A 13 -9.52 -46.28 -58.03
C LEU A 13 -9.19 -44.78 -58.14
N ILE A 14 -9.43 -44.15 -59.29
CA ILE A 14 -9.23 -42.69 -59.46
C ILE A 14 -10.29 -41.90 -58.67
N ALA A 15 -11.52 -42.40 -58.54
CA ALA A 15 -12.55 -41.79 -57.69
C ALA A 15 -12.20 -41.86 -56.19
N LEU A 16 -11.53 -42.94 -55.74
CA LEU A 16 -11.03 -43.08 -54.37
C LEU A 16 -9.82 -42.18 -54.05
N LEU A 17 -9.13 -41.66 -55.06
CA LEU A 17 -8.04 -40.69 -54.86
C LEU A 17 -8.53 -39.24 -54.73
N TYR A 18 -9.75 -38.92 -55.18
CA TYR A 18 -10.38 -37.60 -54.96
C TYR A 18 -10.94 -37.41 -53.54
N SER A 19 -11.19 -38.50 -52.79
CA SER A 19 -11.51 -38.41 -51.36
C SER A 19 -10.27 -38.19 -50.48
N CYS A 20 -9.07 -38.30 -51.06
CA CYS A 20 -7.81 -37.83 -50.46
C CYS A 20 -7.63 -36.32 -50.67
N GLN A 21 -8.67 -35.55 -50.39
CA GLN A 21 -8.55 -34.11 -50.25
C GLN A 21 -7.67 -33.88 -49.03
N SER A 22 -6.39 -33.58 -49.27
CA SER A 22 -5.36 -33.34 -48.25
C SER A 22 -5.99 -32.60 -47.07
N THR A 23 -5.78 -33.10 -45.86
CA THR A 23 -6.32 -32.53 -44.60
C THR A 23 -6.06 -31.03 -44.50
N ASN A 24 -5.01 -30.52 -45.15
CA ASN A 24 -4.70 -29.10 -45.26
C ASN A 24 -5.72 -28.27 -46.07
N GLN A 25 -6.38 -28.85 -47.08
CA GLN A 25 -7.42 -28.17 -47.89
C GLN A 25 -8.78 -28.12 -47.19
N VAL A 26 -9.04 -29.07 -46.28
CA VAL A 26 -10.26 -29.06 -45.44
C VAL A 26 -10.12 -28.02 -44.33
N LEU A 27 -8.93 -27.91 -43.72
CA LEU A 27 -8.63 -26.93 -42.67
C LEU A 27 -8.41 -25.50 -43.19
N SER A 28 -8.16 -25.31 -44.49
CA SER A 28 -8.01 -23.98 -45.09
C SER A 28 -9.33 -23.24 -45.32
N LYS A 29 -10.48 -23.92 -45.14
CA LYS A 29 -11.82 -23.31 -45.25
C LYS A 29 -12.35 -22.97 -43.86
N SER A 30 -12.65 -21.69 -43.61
CA SER A 30 -13.13 -21.19 -42.31
C SER A 30 -14.36 -21.93 -41.80
N ASP A 31 -15.33 -22.17 -42.68
CA ASP A 31 -16.63 -22.72 -42.30
C ASP A 31 -16.50 -24.18 -41.88
N LYS A 32 -15.68 -24.95 -42.61
CA LYS A 32 -15.36 -26.33 -42.25
C LYS A 32 -14.56 -26.42 -40.97
N ARG A 33 -13.63 -25.49 -40.73
CA ARG A 33 -12.89 -25.41 -39.47
C ARG A 33 -13.83 -25.15 -38.30
N MET A 34 -14.81 -24.27 -38.48
CA MET A 34 -15.81 -23.95 -37.46
C MET A 34 -16.73 -25.14 -37.17
N GLU A 35 -17.18 -25.85 -38.21
CA GLU A 35 -18.00 -27.06 -38.07
C GLU A 35 -17.25 -28.16 -37.29
N ILE A 36 -15.97 -28.40 -37.63
CA ILE A 36 -15.11 -29.35 -36.88
C ILE A 36 -14.90 -28.89 -35.44
N MET A 37 -14.66 -27.60 -35.19
CA MET A 37 -14.50 -27.07 -33.83
C MET A 37 -15.79 -27.22 -33.01
N ASN A 38 -16.96 -27.00 -33.63
CA ASN A 38 -18.25 -27.18 -32.99
C ASN A 38 -18.50 -28.66 -32.67
N GLU A 39 -18.19 -29.57 -33.59
CA GLU A 39 -18.31 -31.01 -33.35
C GLU A 39 -17.43 -31.46 -32.16
N ILE A 40 -16.18 -30.98 -32.10
CA ILE A 40 -15.27 -31.27 -30.98
C ILE A 40 -15.81 -30.67 -29.68
N ALA A 41 -16.33 -29.43 -29.70
CA ALA A 41 -16.86 -28.77 -28.52
C ALA A 41 -18.14 -29.42 -27.98
N ASN A 42 -18.98 -29.97 -28.87
CA ASN A 42 -20.22 -30.65 -28.51
C ASN A 42 -20.00 -32.12 -28.08
N ASN A 43 -18.80 -32.68 -28.32
CA ASN A 43 -18.43 -34.01 -27.86
C ASN A 43 -17.57 -33.93 -26.60
N GLU A 44 -18.11 -34.34 -25.45
CA GLU A 44 -17.43 -34.25 -24.15
C GLU A 44 -16.09 -35.00 -24.14
N SER A 45 -15.99 -36.16 -24.80
CA SER A 45 -14.74 -36.94 -24.82
C SER A 45 -13.66 -36.24 -25.66
N MET A 46 -14.03 -35.76 -26.85
CA MET A 46 -13.09 -35.08 -27.75
C MET A 46 -12.67 -33.72 -27.22
N SER A 47 -13.58 -32.96 -26.62
CA SER A 47 -13.25 -31.69 -25.97
C SER A 47 -12.31 -31.88 -24.78
N LYS A 48 -12.50 -32.92 -23.95
CA LYS A 48 -11.58 -33.29 -22.87
C LYS A 48 -10.20 -33.67 -23.38
N GLU A 49 -10.11 -34.50 -24.41
CA GLU A 49 -8.82 -34.85 -25.03
C GLU A 49 -8.12 -33.64 -25.63
N MET A 50 -8.84 -32.80 -26.39
CA MET A 50 -8.29 -31.58 -26.97
C MET A 50 -7.78 -30.61 -25.90
N MET A 51 -8.54 -30.43 -24.81
CA MET A 51 -8.12 -29.61 -23.67
C MET A 51 -6.89 -30.20 -22.98
N GLY A 52 -6.83 -31.52 -22.80
CA GLY A 52 -5.67 -32.22 -22.27
C GLY A 52 -4.43 -32.05 -23.14
N ILE A 53 -4.57 -32.18 -24.47
CA ILE A 53 -3.47 -31.95 -25.43
C ILE A 53 -2.99 -30.50 -25.37
N LEU A 54 -3.91 -29.53 -25.33
CA LEU A 54 -3.56 -28.12 -25.22
C LEU A 54 -2.80 -27.85 -23.91
N MET A 55 -3.32 -28.30 -22.76
CA MET A 55 -2.70 -28.12 -21.46
C MET A 55 -1.32 -28.79 -21.34
N ASN A 56 -1.14 -29.94 -21.97
CA ASN A 56 0.13 -30.68 -21.96
C ASN A 56 1.12 -30.20 -23.04
N SER A 57 0.66 -29.42 -24.01
CA SER A 57 1.53 -28.85 -25.05
C SER A 57 2.24 -27.60 -24.54
N LYS A 58 3.49 -27.40 -24.99
CA LYS A 58 4.27 -26.19 -24.66
C LYS A 58 3.55 -24.90 -25.08
N SER A 59 2.89 -24.91 -26.25
CA SER A 59 2.14 -23.76 -26.74
C SER A 59 0.92 -23.44 -25.89
N GLY A 60 0.15 -24.45 -25.46
CA GLY A 60 -0.99 -24.22 -24.57
C GLY A 60 -0.57 -23.83 -23.15
N MET A 61 0.57 -24.33 -22.63
CA MET A 61 1.14 -23.82 -21.39
C MET A 61 1.55 -22.34 -21.50
N MET A 62 2.21 -21.94 -22.59
CA MET A 62 2.56 -20.54 -22.81
C MET A 62 1.32 -19.65 -22.92
N MET A 63 0.28 -20.09 -23.65
CA MET A 63 -0.98 -19.36 -23.75
C MET A 63 -1.68 -19.23 -22.38
N MET A 64 -1.64 -20.27 -21.55
CA MET A 64 -2.19 -20.21 -20.18
C MET A 64 -1.37 -19.27 -19.28
N GLN A 65 -0.04 -19.32 -19.34
CA GLN A 65 0.82 -18.40 -18.57
C GLN A 65 0.65 -16.95 -19.01
N GLU A 66 0.51 -16.68 -20.30
CA GLU A 66 0.23 -15.34 -20.83
C GLU A 66 -1.13 -14.84 -20.35
N LYS A 67 -2.17 -15.69 -20.43
CA LYS A 67 -3.51 -15.36 -19.95
C LYS A 67 -3.54 -15.18 -18.44
N GLU A 68 -2.79 -15.98 -17.68
CA GLU A 68 -2.62 -15.82 -16.24
C GLU A 68 -1.93 -14.51 -15.91
N LYS A 69 -0.86 -14.16 -16.64
CA LYS A 69 -0.15 -12.89 -16.49
C LYS A 69 -1.01 -11.69 -16.85
N GLU A 70 -1.86 -11.81 -17.87
CA GLU A 70 -2.85 -10.80 -18.25
C GLU A 70 -3.95 -10.66 -17.18
N MET A 71 -4.52 -11.77 -16.72
CA MET A 71 -5.50 -11.78 -15.63
C MET A 71 -4.90 -11.29 -14.31
N MET A 72 -3.61 -11.52 -14.03
CA MET A 72 -2.92 -10.94 -12.89
C MET A 72 -2.75 -9.42 -13.02
N LYS A 73 -2.46 -8.91 -14.22
CA LYS A 73 -2.37 -7.45 -14.45
C LYS A 73 -3.73 -6.77 -14.24
N ASP A 74 -4.79 -7.33 -14.82
CA ASP A 74 -6.15 -6.81 -14.66
C ASP A 74 -6.67 -7.01 -13.24
N GLY A 75 -6.37 -8.15 -12.63
CA GLY A 75 -6.70 -8.47 -11.24
C GLY A 75 -6.00 -7.53 -10.25
N HIS A 76 -4.74 -7.18 -10.50
CA HIS A 76 -3.99 -6.22 -9.70
C HIS A 76 -4.57 -4.81 -9.84
N ALA A 77 -4.92 -4.37 -11.04
CA ALA A 77 -5.56 -3.07 -11.26
C ALA A 77 -6.93 -3.01 -10.55
N LYS A 78 -7.75 -4.05 -10.71
CA LYS A 78 -9.06 -4.17 -10.05
C LYS A 78 -8.95 -4.23 -8.53
N MET A 79 -7.97 -4.97 -8.00
CA MET A 79 -7.67 -5.01 -6.57
C MET A 79 -7.24 -3.63 -6.06
N MET A 80 -6.36 -2.92 -6.77
CA MET A 80 -5.98 -1.55 -6.42
C MET A 80 -7.18 -0.60 -6.43
N THR A 81 -8.09 -0.74 -7.40
CA THR A 81 -9.33 0.06 -7.45
C THR A 81 -10.22 -0.25 -6.25
N MET A 82 -10.45 -1.53 -5.91
CA MET A 82 -11.24 -1.92 -4.74
C MET A 82 -10.60 -1.45 -3.41
N MET A 83 -9.26 -1.48 -3.30
CA MET A 83 -8.55 -0.95 -2.13
C MET A 83 -8.68 0.58 -2.00
N LYS A 84 -8.71 1.30 -3.13
CA LYS A 84 -8.94 2.75 -3.15
C LYS A 84 -10.38 3.10 -2.82
N GLU A 85 -11.34 2.34 -3.33
CA GLU A 85 -12.78 2.55 -3.11
C GLU A 85 -13.20 2.17 -1.69
N ASN A 86 -12.50 1.22 -1.06
CA ASN A 86 -12.78 0.80 0.31
C ASN A 86 -11.52 0.89 1.20
N PRO A 87 -11.15 2.09 1.66
CA PRO A 87 -10.01 2.28 2.55
C PRO A 87 -10.19 1.58 3.91
N GLU A 88 -11.43 1.34 4.34
CA GLU A 88 -11.73 0.58 5.57
C GLU A 88 -11.35 -0.89 5.43
N MET A 89 -11.54 -1.50 4.25
CA MET A 89 -11.05 -2.86 3.97
C MET A 89 -9.52 -2.93 4.02
N MET A 90 -8.83 -1.93 3.50
CA MET A 90 -7.36 -1.86 3.59
C MET A 90 -6.90 -1.75 5.04
N LYS A 91 -7.54 -0.87 5.83
CA LYS A 91 -7.24 -0.71 7.26
C LYS A 91 -7.52 -1.99 8.04
N SER A 92 -8.64 -2.67 7.79
CA SER A 92 -8.98 -3.90 8.51
C SER A 92 -8.02 -5.02 8.19
N MET A 93 -7.68 -5.22 6.91
CA MET A 93 -6.73 -6.24 6.48
C MET A 93 -5.32 -5.98 7.00
N MET A 94 -4.87 -4.72 6.97
CA MET A 94 -3.56 -4.34 7.51
C MET A 94 -3.52 -4.48 9.04
N SER A 95 -4.57 -4.06 9.73
CA SER A 95 -4.72 -4.23 11.18
C SER A 95 -4.75 -5.70 11.59
N GLU A 96 -5.47 -6.55 10.86
CA GLU A 96 -5.57 -7.97 11.13
C GLU A 96 -4.25 -8.70 10.86
N MET A 97 -3.56 -8.37 9.77
CA MET A 97 -2.22 -8.89 9.47
C MET A 97 -1.21 -8.48 10.56
N MET A 98 -1.27 -7.24 11.03
CA MET A 98 -0.43 -6.74 12.12
C MET A 98 -0.75 -7.41 13.47
N LYS A 99 -2.03 -7.67 13.74
CA LYS A 99 -2.48 -8.30 14.99
C LYS A 99 -2.09 -9.77 15.07
N ASN A 100 -2.16 -10.49 13.95
CA ASN A 100 -1.91 -11.92 13.90
C ASN A 100 -0.42 -12.27 13.70
N ASN A 101 0.42 -11.31 13.31
CA ASN A 101 1.86 -11.53 13.16
C ASN A 101 2.70 -10.42 13.83
N PRO A 102 2.83 -10.46 15.17
CA PRO A 102 3.60 -9.46 15.91
C PRO A 102 5.11 -9.52 15.62
N GLU A 103 5.63 -10.65 15.12
CA GLU A 103 7.05 -10.76 14.72
C GLU A 103 7.33 -9.95 13.46
N MET A 104 6.42 -9.94 12.48
CA MET A 104 6.52 -9.11 11.29
C MET A 104 6.56 -7.61 11.62
N MET A 105 5.80 -7.18 12.64
CA MET A 105 5.87 -5.79 13.16
C MET A 105 7.26 -5.48 13.73
N LYS A 106 7.84 -6.39 14.52
CA LYS A 106 9.18 -6.21 15.09
C LYS A 106 10.26 -6.17 14.00
N GLU A 107 10.20 -7.07 13.04
CA GLU A 107 11.16 -7.13 11.93
C GLU A 107 11.04 -5.90 11.01
N ASN A 108 9.82 -5.53 10.60
CA ASN A 108 9.61 -4.35 9.78
C ASN A 108 9.99 -3.06 10.51
N HIS A 109 9.74 -2.97 11.82
CA HIS A 109 10.18 -1.84 12.63
C HIS A 109 11.71 -1.77 12.72
N ALA A 110 12.39 -2.89 12.97
CA ALA A 110 13.84 -2.97 12.98
C ALA A 110 14.44 -2.61 11.61
N LYS A 111 13.86 -3.11 10.53
CA LYS A 111 14.28 -2.80 9.16
C LYS A 111 14.07 -1.33 8.81
N MET A 112 12.96 -0.74 9.24
CA MET A 112 12.70 0.70 9.08
C MET A 112 13.71 1.53 9.87
N MET A 113 14.02 1.15 11.12
CA MET A 113 15.07 1.80 11.92
C MET A 113 16.45 1.67 11.25
N ALA A 114 16.76 0.51 10.68
CA ALA A 114 18.02 0.29 9.95
C ALA A 114 18.11 1.22 8.72
N MET A 115 17.07 1.30 7.90
CA MET A 115 17.03 2.22 6.76
C MET A 115 17.16 3.69 7.19
N MET A 116 16.50 4.10 8.27
CA MET A 116 16.64 5.46 8.80
C MET A 116 18.06 5.76 9.28
N LYS A 117 18.72 4.76 9.88
CA LYS A 117 20.11 4.87 10.34
C LYS A 117 21.10 4.92 9.18
N GLU A 118 20.84 4.15 8.12
CA GLU A 118 21.68 4.08 6.92
C GLU A 118 21.48 5.27 5.98
N ASN A 119 20.32 5.94 6.03
CA ASN A 119 20.01 7.09 5.19
C ASN A 119 19.80 8.38 6.03
N PRO A 120 20.89 9.08 6.38
CA PRO A 120 20.82 10.29 7.20
C PRO A 120 20.08 11.45 6.51
N GLU A 121 20.07 11.52 5.17
CA GLU A 121 19.34 12.54 4.43
C GLU A 121 17.82 12.33 4.54
N MET A 122 17.36 11.07 4.49
CA MET A 122 15.96 10.74 4.76
C MET A 122 15.55 11.15 6.18
N MET A 123 16.38 10.81 7.18
CA MET A 123 16.12 11.19 8.58
C MET A 123 16.07 12.72 8.75
N LYS A 124 16.96 13.44 8.07
CA LYS A 124 17.01 14.91 8.08
C LYS A 124 15.77 15.53 7.42
N GLY A 125 15.34 14.99 6.27
CA GLY A 125 14.11 15.42 5.59
C GLY A 125 12.88 15.22 6.47
N MET A 126 12.72 14.02 7.02
CA MET A 126 11.59 13.69 7.90
C MET A 126 11.60 14.53 9.19
N LYS A 127 12.76 14.73 9.83
CA LYS A 127 12.89 15.60 11.00
C LYS A 127 12.55 17.06 10.66
N SER A 128 12.95 17.54 9.48
CA SER A 128 12.66 18.89 9.02
C SER A 128 11.16 19.10 8.79
N GLU A 129 10.50 18.18 8.09
CA GLU A 129 9.04 18.23 7.87
C GLU A 129 8.27 18.14 9.18
N MET A 130 8.68 17.26 10.10
CA MET A 130 8.09 17.15 11.42
C MET A 130 8.25 18.45 12.22
N MET A 131 9.45 19.05 12.24
CA MET A 131 9.68 20.34 12.89
C MET A 131 8.86 21.47 12.24
N LYS A 132 8.65 21.43 10.93
CA LYS A 132 7.81 22.39 10.23
C LYS A 132 6.34 22.21 10.65
N GLY A 133 5.82 20.99 10.64
CA GLY A 133 4.47 20.68 11.12
C GLY A 133 4.24 21.14 12.56
N MET A 134 5.20 20.91 13.45
CA MET A 134 5.11 21.39 14.85
C MET A 134 5.14 22.91 15.00
N LYS A 135 5.79 23.63 14.07
CA LYS A 135 5.80 25.11 14.08
C LYS A 135 4.52 25.68 13.50
N ASP A 136 4.02 25.06 12.44
CA ASP A 136 2.83 25.51 11.73
C ASP A 136 1.55 25.14 12.50
N ASP A 137 1.60 24.09 13.33
CA ASP A 137 0.51 23.63 14.19
C ASP A 137 0.93 23.55 15.68
N PRO A 138 0.70 24.64 16.45
CA PRO A 138 0.96 24.67 17.89
C PRO A 138 0.12 23.67 18.69
N GLU A 139 -1.06 23.28 18.19
CA GLU A 139 -1.94 22.33 18.87
C GLU A 139 -1.37 20.91 18.75
N MET A 140 -0.84 20.55 17.58
CA MET A 140 -0.07 19.31 17.41
C MET A 140 1.12 19.25 18.37
N MET A 141 1.92 20.32 18.47
CA MET A 141 3.04 20.38 19.40
C MET A 141 2.58 20.17 20.85
N LYS A 142 1.50 20.84 21.25
CA LYS A 142 0.92 20.71 22.60
C LYS A 142 0.43 19.29 22.88
N ASN A 143 -0.29 18.68 21.95
CA ASN A 143 -0.84 17.33 22.10
C ASN A 143 0.27 16.28 22.18
N MET A 144 1.29 16.38 21.33
CA MET A 144 2.47 15.50 21.39
C MET A 144 3.21 15.67 22.73
N MET A 145 3.46 16.89 23.16
CA MET A 145 4.16 17.15 24.43
C MET A 145 3.34 16.65 25.63
N SER A 146 2.02 16.84 25.63
CA SER A 146 1.11 16.32 26.68
C SER A 146 1.13 14.80 26.73
N THR A 147 1.00 14.13 25.58
CA THR A 147 1.01 12.66 25.49
C THR A 147 2.34 12.10 25.97
N MET A 148 3.46 12.71 25.56
CA MET A 148 4.79 12.31 25.99
C MET A 148 4.99 12.54 27.50
N MET A 149 4.45 13.62 28.05
CA MET A 149 4.51 13.89 29.48
C MET A 149 3.62 12.91 30.27
N GLU A 150 2.48 12.51 29.72
CA GLU A 150 1.58 11.54 30.36
C GLU A 150 2.16 10.13 30.37
N SER A 151 2.77 9.68 29.27
CA SER A 151 3.39 8.35 29.20
C SER A 151 4.62 8.24 30.09
N SER A 152 5.32 9.35 30.36
CA SER A 152 6.49 9.40 31.23
C SER A 152 6.14 9.58 32.72
N LYS A 153 4.89 9.87 33.11
CA LYS A 153 4.49 10.01 34.53
C LYS A 153 4.79 8.78 35.39
N GLY A 154 4.88 7.59 34.79
CA GLY A 154 5.20 6.35 35.49
C GLY A 154 6.68 5.93 35.41
N ASP A 155 7.51 6.70 34.71
CA ASP A 155 8.94 6.41 34.51
C ASP A 155 9.79 7.56 35.07
N ASP A 156 10.10 7.45 36.36
CA ASP A 156 10.89 8.44 37.10
C ASP A 156 12.28 8.66 36.48
N ALA A 157 12.88 7.62 35.88
CA ALA A 157 14.18 7.72 35.23
C ALA A 157 14.07 8.57 33.97
N MET A 158 13.07 8.31 33.12
CA MET A 158 12.79 9.12 31.94
C MET A 158 12.48 10.57 32.31
N MET A 159 11.62 10.81 33.31
CA MET A 159 11.31 12.17 33.79
C MET A 159 12.54 12.88 34.35
N SER A 160 13.38 12.18 35.11
CA SER A 160 14.62 12.73 35.64
C SER A 160 15.58 13.15 34.53
N GLU A 161 15.82 12.29 33.53
CA GLU A 161 16.69 12.61 32.39
C GLU A 161 16.11 13.75 31.55
N MET A 162 14.80 13.74 31.28
CA MET A 162 14.14 14.82 30.57
C MET A 162 14.29 16.16 31.31
N CYS A 163 14.06 16.19 32.62
CA CYS A 163 14.26 17.38 33.44
C CYS A 163 15.73 17.83 33.45
N LYS A 164 16.69 16.90 33.55
CA LYS A 164 18.12 17.22 33.48
C LYS A 164 18.50 17.85 32.15
N GLU A 165 18.06 17.28 31.02
CA GLU A 165 18.40 17.79 29.70
C GLU A 165 17.73 19.14 29.42
N MET A 166 16.49 19.30 29.87
CA MET A 166 15.76 20.57 29.83
C MET A 166 16.46 21.66 30.65
N MET A 167 16.99 21.32 31.84
CA MET A 167 17.76 22.24 32.69
C MET A 167 19.19 22.46 32.19
N GLY A 168 19.77 21.50 31.46
CA GLY A 168 21.10 21.61 30.87
C GLY A 168 21.15 22.50 29.62
N SER A 169 20.00 22.77 29.00
CA SER A 169 19.91 23.65 27.83
C SER A 169 20.04 25.13 28.22
N GLU A 170 21.16 25.75 27.83
CA GLU A 170 21.44 27.17 28.09
C GLU A 170 20.35 28.10 27.55
N LYS A 171 19.80 27.78 26.37
CA LYS A 171 18.69 28.54 25.77
C LYS A 171 17.44 28.50 26.64
N MET A 172 17.15 27.35 27.22
CA MET A 172 16.00 27.15 28.09
C MET A 172 16.18 27.86 29.43
N MET A 173 17.38 27.79 30.01
CA MET A 173 17.74 28.53 31.23
C MET A 173 17.58 30.04 31.03
N LYS A 174 18.10 30.60 29.93
CA LYS A 174 17.91 32.03 29.57
C LYS A 174 16.44 32.41 29.44
N MET A 175 15.62 31.54 28.87
CA MET A 175 14.18 31.79 28.72
C MET A 175 13.45 31.74 30.07
N MET A 176 13.81 30.80 30.95
CA MET A 176 13.29 30.73 32.32
C MET A 176 13.68 31.96 33.14
N ASP A 177 14.93 32.42 33.02
CA ASP A 177 15.39 33.63 33.70
C ASP A 177 14.67 34.87 33.20
N LYS A 178 14.44 34.98 31.89
CA LYS A 178 13.64 36.05 31.31
C LYS A 178 12.21 36.04 31.83
N MET A 179 11.55 34.88 31.86
CA MET A 179 10.20 34.74 32.42
C MET A 179 10.14 35.04 33.92
N LYS A 180 11.16 34.64 34.70
CA LYS A 180 11.24 34.99 36.13
C LYS A 180 11.35 36.50 36.32
N LYS A 181 12.17 37.18 35.50
CA LYS A 181 12.32 38.63 35.52
C LYS A 181 11.01 39.34 35.16
N GLU A 182 10.36 38.93 34.07
CA GLU A 182 9.08 39.48 33.62
C GLU A 182 7.95 39.28 34.67
N LYS A 183 7.92 38.12 35.34
CA LYS A 183 6.97 37.88 36.45
C LYS A 183 7.22 38.78 37.65
N MET A 184 8.49 39.02 38.02
CA MET A 184 8.83 39.96 39.10
C MET A 184 8.40 41.39 38.74
N ASP A 185 8.58 41.79 37.48
CA ASP A 185 8.21 43.13 37.00
C ASP A 185 6.68 43.31 36.98
N MET A 186 5.91 42.30 36.57
CA MET A 186 4.44 42.32 36.66
C MET A 186 3.93 42.41 38.11
N ASN A 187 4.56 41.71 39.05
CA ASN A 187 4.16 41.80 40.46
C ASN A 187 4.47 43.18 41.06
N LYS A 188 5.55 43.84 40.62
CA LYS A 188 5.86 45.23 41.01
C LYS A 188 4.83 46.22 40.46
N MET A 189 4.39 46.07 39.21
CA MET A 189 3.32 46.90 38.64
C MET A 189 2.01 46.74 39.40
N LYS A 190 1.55 45.50 39.65
CA LYS A 190 0.33 45.24 40.42
C LYS A 190 0.39 45.79 41.85
N ALA A 191 1.57 45.86 42.45
CA ALA A 191 1.75 46.47 43.78
C ALA A 191 1.72 48.01 43.75
N MET A 192 2.05 48.65 42.62
CA MET A 192 1.93 50.11 42.47
C MET A 192 0.49 50.54 42.21
N ASP A 193 -0.25 49.81 41.36
CA ASP A 193 -1.66 50.10 41.09
C ASP A 193 -2.51 50.07 42.37
N LYS A 194 -2.29 49.05 43.22
CA LYS A 194 -2.94 48.92 44.54
C LYS A 194 -2.59 50.04 45.52
N LYS A 195 -1.44 50.70 45.36
CA LYS A 195 -0.99 51.79 46.24
C LYS A 195 -1.52 53.16 45.77
N GLN A 196 -2.03 53.22 44.54
CA GLN A 196 -2.63 54.42 43.95
C GLN A 196 -4.13 54.52 44.29
N GLU A 197 -4.87 53.41 44.29
CA GLU A 197 -6.27 53.36 44.75
C GLU A 197 -6.41 53.82 46.23
N ASN A 198 -5.54 53.35 47.13
CA ASN A 198 -5.59 53.75 48.54
C ASN A 198 -5.22 55.23 48.82
N LYS A 199 -4.75 55.99 47.82
CA LYS A 199 -4.43 57.41 47.97
C LYS A 199 -5.53 58.34 47.45
N GLU A 200 -6.44 57.87 46.61
CA GLU A 200 -7.54 58.68 46.10
C GLU A 200 -8.69 58.78 47.11
N ASP A 201 -8.93 57.74 47.91
CA ASP A 201 -10.00 57.73 48.92
C ASP A 201 -9.74 58.66 50.12
N HIS A 202 -8.49 59.10 50.35
CA HIS A 202 -8.15 60.03 51.43
C HIS A 202 -8.17 61.51 51.02
N LYS A 203 -8.45 61.84 49.75
CA LYS A 203 -8.54 63.24 49.28
C LYS A 203 -9.96 63.80 49.20
N ALA A 204 -10.99 63.00 49.48
CA ALA A 204 -12.39 63.43 49.41
C ALA A 204 -12.96 63.99 50.73
N HIS A 205 -12.12 64.22 51.76
CA HIS A 205 -12.57 64.63 53.11
C HIS A 205 -11.87 65.87 53.67
N HIS A 206 -11.55 66.87 52.84
CA HIS A 206 -11.13 68.19 53.31
C HIS A 206 -11.78 69.32 52.53
#